data_AF-A0A2V6ZLB0-F1
#
_entry.id   AF-A0A2V6ZLB0-F1
#
_cell.length_a   1.000
_cell.length_b   1.000
_cell.length_c   1.000
_cell.angle_alpha   90.00
_cell.angle_beta   90.00
_cell.angle_gamma   90.00
#
_symmetry.space_group_name_H-M   'P 1'
#
loop_
_entity.id
_entity.type
_entity.pdbx_description
1 polymer ?
#
loop_
_entity_poly.entity_id
_entity_poly.type
_entity_poly.pdbx_seq_one_letter_code
_entity_poly.pdbx_strand_id
1 'polypeptide(L)'
;RGTDIGSAINSMIATTVEAMYALSEENRFLEVTYANGDKEVLYFKDFSSGAMIESVVRRAKKLALKRYIGRGEKGIMADDLLTAVREEFKENEDLPNTTNPDDWAKIAGKKGERIVYVKPLMGETKEKLRSVERVVNTGQYL
;
A
#
# COMPACT_ATOMS: atom_id res chain seq x y z
N ARG A 1 2.98 23.18 26.08
CA ARG A 1 2.87 21.79 26.59
C ARG A 1 3.73 20.92 25.69
N GLY A 2 5.00 20.76 26.02
CA GLY A 2 5.89 19.87 25.27
C GLY A 2 5.58 18.45 25.70
N THR A 3 4.87 17.70 24.86
CA THR A 3 4.77 16.25 25.01
C THR A 3 6.18 15.68 25.00
N ASP A 4 6.49 14.86 26.00
CA ASP A 4 7.73 14.10 26.10
C ASP A 4 8.12 13.50 24.73
N ILE A 5 9.40 13.57 24.38
CA ILE A 5 9.90 13.10 23.07
C ILE A 5 9.55 11.62 22.87
N GLY A 6 9.62 10.82 23.94
CA GLY A 6 9.22 9.42 23.92
C GLY A 6 7.73 9.25 23.60
N SER A 7 6.87 10.05 24.21
CA SER A 7 5.44 10.09 23.90
C SER A 7 5.16 10.47 22.44
N ALA A 8 5.89 11.44 21.88
CA ALA A 8 5.74 11.82 20.48
C ALA A 8 6.17 10.69 19.53
N ILE A 9 7.30 10.04 19.79
CA ILE A 9 7.78 8.89 19.02
C ILE A 9 6.76 7.75 19.07
N ASN A 10 6.26 7.40 20.25
CA ASN A 10 5.26 6.34 20.41
C ASN A 10 3.97 6.67 19.65
N SER A 11 3.53 7.93 19.69
CA SER A 11 2.36 8.38 18.92
C SER A 11 2.59 8.25 17.41
N MET A 12 3.78 8.60 16.92
CA MET A 12 4.14 8.47 15.51
C MET A 12 4.19 7.00 15.07
N ILE A 13 4.77 6.12 15.90
CA ILE A 13 4.81 4.68 15.64
C ILE A 13 3.38 4.13 15.58
N ALA A 14 2.54 4.42 16.59
CA ALA A 14 1.16 3.95 16.64
C ALA A 14 0.35 4.38 15.42
N THR A 15 0.44 5.66 15.04
CA THR A 15 -0.24 6.21 13.86
C THR A 15 0.22 5.53 12.57
N THR A 16 1.53 5.26 12.44
CA THR A 16 2.10 4.61 11.25
C THR A 16 1.67 3.15 11.16
N VAL A 17 1.70 2.43 12.28
CA VAL A 17 1.26 1.03 12.34
C VAL A 17 -0.23 0.91 12.06
N GLU A 18 -1.05 1.81 12.61
CA GLU A 18 -2.48 1.86 12.32
C GLU A 18 -2.74 2.07 10.83
N ALA A 19 -2.02 3.00 10.19
CA ALA A 19 -2.12 3.22 8.75
C ALA A 19 -1.68 2.00 7.92
N MET A 20 -0.61 1.31 8.33
CA MET A 20 -0.13 0.09 7.65
C MET A 20 -1.11 -1.08 7.77
N TYR A 21 -1.80 -1.19 8.90
CA TYR A 21 -2.67 -2.33 9.22
C TYR A 21 -4.16 -2.06 9.00
N ALA A 22 -4.53 -0.84 8.59
CA ALA A 22 -5.92 -0.47 8.33
C ALA A 22 -6.53 -1.32 7.20
N LEU A 23 -7.78 -1.74 7.43
CA LEU A 23 -8.61 -2.46 6.45
C LEU A 23 -9.38 -1.49 5.53
N SER A 24 -8.71 -0.44 5.07
CA SER A 24 -9.29 0.55 4.16
C SER A 24 -9.25 0.07 2.71
N GLU A 25 -10.08 0.66 1.85
CA GLU A 25 -10.05 0.36 0.41
C GLU A 25 -8.67 0.68 -0.20
N GLU A 26 -8.02 1.72 0.30
CA GLU A 26 -6.67 2.14 -0.09
C GLU A 26 -5.59 1.11 0.25
N ASN A 27 -5.86 0.18 1.17
CA ASN A 27 -4.91 -0.86 1.60
C ASN A 27 -5.25 -2.25 1.04
N ARG A 28 -6.25 -2.37 0.16
CA ARG A 28 -6.54 -3.63 -0.55
C ARG A 28 -5.43 -3.91 -1.54
N PHE A 29 -4.83 -5.08 -1.46
CA PHE A 29 -3.70 -5.43 -2.31
C PHE A 29 -4.10 -6.42 -3.41
N LEU A 30 -4.60 -7.59 -3.01
CA LEU A 30 -4.92 -8.69 -3.93
C LEU A 30 -6.33 -9.23 -3.67
N GLU A 31 -7.06 -9.54 -4.73
CA GLU A 31 -8.18 -10.47 -4.70
C GLU A 31 -7.66 -11.83 -5.15
N VAL A 32 -7.79 -12.83 -4.28
CA VAL A 32 -7.47 -14.23 -4.60
C VAL A 32 -8.75 -15.00 -4.81
N THR A 33 -8.78 -15.84 -5.85
CA THR A 33 -9.86 -16.79 -6.09
C THR A 33 -9.34 -18.20 -5.87
N TYR A 34 -10.07 -18.97 -5.07
CA TYR A 34 -9.75 -20.36 -4.72
C TYR A 34 -10.38 -21.34 -5.71
N ALA A 35 -9.86 -22.58 -5.75
CA ALA A 35 -10.37 -23.64 -6.62
C ALA A 35 -11.84 -23.99 -6.38
N ASN A 36 -12.33 -23.77 -5.16
CA ASN A 36 -13.75 -23.94 -4.78
C ASN A 36 -14.66 -22.79 -5.27
N GLY A 37 -14.09 -21.73 -5.85
CA GLY A 37 -14.82 -20.54 -6.32
C GLY A 37 -14.90 -19.38 -5.31
N ASP A 38 -14.41 -19.58 -4.08
CA ASP A 38 -14.38 -18.51 -3.07
C ASP A 38 -13.43 -17.38 -3.48
N LYS A 39 -13.78 -16.15 -3.10
CA LYS A 39 -12.93 -14.97 -3.25
C LYS A 39 -12.56 -14.38 -1.90
N GLU A 40 -11.31 -13.98 -1.74
CA GLU A 40 -10.81 -13.30 -0.55
C GLU A 40 -9.97 -12.09 -0.94
N VAL A 41 -10.15 -10.99 -0.21
CA VAL A 41 -9.37 -9.77 -0.38
C VAL A 41 -8.29 -9.73 0.68
N LEU A 42 -7.03 -9.74 0.24
CA LEU A 42 -5.86 -9.60 1.08
C LEU A 42 -5.43 -8.13 1.11
N TYR A 43 -5.01 -7.68 2.29
CA TYR A 43 -4.59 -6.30 2.55
C TYR A 43 -3.07 -6.25 2.75
N PHE A 44 -2.46 -5.07 2.63
CA PHE A 44 -1.00 -4.92 2.86
C PHE A 44 -0.52 -5.44 4.22
N LYS A 45 -1.39 -5.40 5.24
CA LYS A 45 -1.09 -5.96 6.55
C LYS A 45 -0.70 -7.44 6.49
N ASP A 46 -1.26 -8.19 5.55
CA ASP A 46 -1.02 -9.63 5.38
C ASP A 46 0.36 -9.90 4.73
N PHE A 47 1.01 -8.86 4.22
CA PHE A 47 2.33 -8.91 3.56
C PHE A 47 3.39 -8.09 4.29
N SER A 48 3.07 -7.58 5.48
CA SER A 48 3.99 -6.79 6.28
C SER A 48 5.19 -7.65 6.72
N SER A 49 6.40 -7.13 6.50
CA SER A 49 7.66 -7.80 6.87
C SER A 49 8.65 -6.83 7.50
N GLY A 50 9.66 -7.34 8.20
CA GLY A 50 10.73 -6.52 8.79
C GLY A 50 11.47 -5.68 7.74
N ALA A 51 11.72 -6.25 6.55
CA ALA A 51 12.34 -5.55 5.43
C ALA A 51 11.44 -4.41 4.91
N MET A 52 10.13 -4.64 4.82
CA MET A 52 9.17 -3.61 4.43
C MET A 52 9.14 -2.45 5.45
N ILE A 53 9.10 -2.77 6.75
CA ILE A 53 9.14 -1.75 7.81
C ILE A 53 10.44 -0.94 7.75
N GLU A 54 11.58 -1.61 7.53
CA GLU A 54 12.86 -0.92 7.33
C GLU A 54 12.83 0.02 6.12
N SER A 55 12.26 -0.42 5.00
CA SER A 55 12.10 0.39 3.79
C SER A 55 11.23 1.63 4.04
N VAL A 56 10.10 1.47 4.74
CA VAL A 56 9.23 2.59 5.15
C VAL A 56 10.01 3.61 5.98
N VAL A 57 10.75 3.16 7.01
CA VAL A 57 11.56 4.07 7.85
C VAL A 57 12.65 4.77 7.03
N ARG A 58 13.29 4.06 6.10
CA ARG A 58 14.31 4.62 5.19
C ARG A 58 13.71 5.70 4.29
N ARG A 59 12.53 5.47 3.71
CA ARG A 59 11.80 6.46 2.90
C ARG A 59 11.39 7.68 3.72
N ALA A 60 10.83 7.47 4.91
CA ALA A 60 10.43 8.58 5.78
C ALA A 60 11.61 9.51 6.10
N LYS A 61 12.80 8.94 6.38
CA LYS A 61 14.04 9.73 6.56
C LYS A 61 14.41 10.51 5.30
N LYS A 62 14.27 9.91 4.12
CA LYS A 62 14.52 10.57 2.83
C LYS A 62 13.54 11.71 2.57
N LEU A 63 12.25 11.53 2.88
CA LEU A 63 11.21 12.56 2.75
C LEU A 63 11.48 13.73 3.69
N ALA A 64 11.79 13.45 4.96
CA ALA A 64 12.16 14.47 5.93
C ALA A 64 13.38 15.30 5.48
N LEU A 65 14.41 14.64 4.93
CA LEU A 65 15.58 15.34 4.38
C LEU A 65 15.21 16.22 3.18
N LYS A 66 14.39 15.71 2.25
CA LYS A 66 13.90 16.49 1.11
C LYS A 66 13.11 17.72 1.56
N ARG A 67 12.19 17.56 2.53
CA ARG A 67 11.44 18.68 3.13
C ARG A 67 12.39 19.74 3.68
N TYR A 68 13.40 19.31 4.44
CA TYR A 68 14.34 20.24 5.06
C TYR A 68 15.18 21.01 4.04
N ILE A 69 15.66 20.34 2.98
CA ILE A 69 16.34 21.00 1.85
C ILE A 69 15.41 22.02 1.16
N GLY A 70 14.11 21.69 1.05
CA GLY A 70 13.06 22.56 0.54
C GLY A 70 12.65 23.72 1.46
N ARG A 71 13.47 24.06 2.47
CA ARG A 71 13.19 25.11 3.49
C ARG A 71 12.03 24.79 4.45
N GLY A 72 11.61 23.54 4.55
CA GLY A 72 10.66 23.09 5.55
C GLY A 72 11.30 22.84 6.91
N GLU A 73 10.48 22.41 7.87
CA GLU A 73 10.93 22.13 9.24
C GLU A 73 11.85 20.90 9.33
N LYS A 74 12.83 20.98 10.25
CA LYS A 74 13.80 19.92 10.54
C LYS A 74 13.18 18.85 11.43
N GLY A 75 13.57 17.59 11.19
CA GLY A 75 13.12 16.43 11.96
C GLY A 75 12.22 15.53 11.12
N ILE A 76 11.83 14.39 11.67
CA ILE A 76 10.83 13.49 11.06
C ILE A 76 9.48 13.84 11.65
N MET A 77 8.46 13.96 10.80
CA MET A 77 7.07 14.19 11.18
C MET A 77 6.22 12.96 10.87
N ALA A 78 5.04 12.88 11.49
CA ALA A 78 4.08 11.82 11.20
C ALA A 78 3.73 11.74 9.71
N ASP A 79 3.62 12.88 9.04
CA ASP A 79 3.33 12.95 7.60
C ASP A 79 4.40 12.27 6.72
N ASP A 80 5.69 12.33 7.11
CA ASP A 80 6.76 11.65 6.39
C ASP A 80 6.59 10.12 6.45
N LEU A 81 6.14 9.61 7.61
CA LEU A 81 5.90 8.18 7.81
C LEU A 81 4.66 7.72 7.04
N LEU A 82 3.56 8.46 7.12
CA LEU A 82 2.33 8.15 6.39
C LEU A 82 2.54 8.17 4.87
N THR A 83 3.28 9.16 4.38
CA THR A 83 3.65 9.24 2.97
C THR A 83 4.58 8.08 2.57
N ALA A 84 5.55 7.73 3.41
CA ALA A 84 6.43 6.59 3.17
C ALA A 84 5.69 5.25 3.09
N VAL A 85 4.67 5.03 3.93
CA VAL A 85 3.80 3.84 3.85
C VAL A 85 3.10 3.77 2.50
N ARG A 86 2.50 4.88 2.06
CA ARG A 86 1.81 4.95 0.75
C ARG A 86 2.76 4.74 -0.42
N GLU A 87 3.96 5.33 -0.39
CA GLU A 87 4.97 5.14 -1.43
C GLU A 87 5.49 3.70 -1.47
N GLU A 88 5.72 3.08 -0.31
CA GLU A 88 6.13 1.69 -0.23
C GLU A 88 5.07 0.76 -0.79
N PHE A 89 3.79 0.97 -0.43
CA PHE A 89 2.69 0.16 -0.95
C PHE A 89 2.57 0.30 -2.46
N LYS A 90 2.66 1.53 -2.96
CA LYS A 90 2.63 1.81 -4.39
C LYS A 90 3.77 1.16 -5.19
N GLU A 91 4.98 1.10 -4.64
CA GLU A 91 6.08 0.40 -5.32
C GLU A 91 5.93 -1.14 -5.26
N ASN A 92 5.23 -1.65 -4.25
CA ASN A 92 4.89 -3.07 -4.18
C ASN A 92 3.67 -3.44 -5.07
N GLU A 93 2.94 -2.46 -5.63
CA GLU A 93 1.84 -2.68 -6.58
C GLU A 93 2.28 -3.36 -7.88
N ASP A 94 3.54 -3.19 -8.29
CA ASP A 94 4.05 -3.69 -9.58
C ASP A 94 4.59 -5.14 -9.50
N LEU A 95 4.81 -5.66 -8.28
CA LEU A 95 5.29 -7.04 -8.03
C LEU A 95 4.36 -8.20 -8.46
N PRO A 96 3.00 -8.10 -8.45
CA PRO A 96 2.16 -9.20 -8.88
C PRO A 96 2.20 -9.43 -10.40
N ASN A 97 2.75 -8.52 -11.19
CA ASN A 97 2.89 -8.70 -12.64
C ASN A 97 4.01 -9.70 -13.04
N THR A 98 4.78 -10.21 -12.07
CA THR A 98 5.94 -11.09 -12.35
C THR A 98 5.93 -12.42 -11.56
N THR A 99 4.91 -12.67 -10.73
CA THR A 99 4.98 -13.76 -9.74
C THR A 99 3.88 -14.82 -9.95
N ASN A 100 4.28 -16.10 -9.90
CA ASN A 100 3.42 -17.26 -10.12
C ASN A 100 2.35 -17.40 -9.02
N PRO A 101 1.07 -17.69 -9.34
CA PRO A 101 0.01 -18.02 -8.37
C PRO A 101 0.40 -19.01 -7.27
N ASP A 102 1.31 -19.96 -7.56
CA ASP A 102 1.77 -20.95 -6.58
C ASP A 102 2.63 -20.35 -5.44
N ASP A 103 3.30 -19.21 -5.67
CA ASP A 103 4.06 -18.53 -4.63
C ASP A 103 3.12 -17.85 -3.62
N TRP A 104 1.97 -17.37 -4.10
CA TRP A 104 0.93 -16.81 -3.25
C TRP A 104 0.19 -17.87 -2.46
N ALA A 105 0.02 -19.08 -2.99
CA ALA A 105 -0.60 -20.19 -2.25
C ALA A 105 0.18 -20.53 -0.96
N LYS A 106 1.50 -20.38 -0.96
CA LYS A 106 2.36 -20.59 0.22
C LYS A 106 2.25 -19.45 1.24
N ILE A 107 2.15 -18.21 0.78
CA ILE A 107 2.04 -17.03 1.65
C ILE A 107 0.64 -16.92 2.25
N ALA A 108 -0.40 -17.22 1.48
CA ALA A 108 -1.78 -17.07 1.90
C ALA A 108 -2.17 -18.04 3.02
N GLY A 109 -1.62 -19.26 3.04
CA GLY A 109 -1.49 -20.19 4.19
C GLY A 109 -2.73 -20.53 5.04
N LYS A 110 -3.89 -19.89 4.82
CA LYS A 110 -5.01 -19.84 5.75
C LYS A 110 -6.14 -20.81 5.41
N LYS A 111 -6.23 -21.28 4.17
CA LYS A 111 -7.37 -22.09 3.73
C LYS A 111 -7.07 -23.52 3.28
N GLY A 112 -5.81 -23.93 3.09
CA GLY A 112 -5.50 -25.27 2.55
C GLY A 112 -5.98 -25.51 1.09
N GLU A 113 -6.81 -24.60 0.56
CA GLU A 113 -7.34 -24.60 -0.79
C GLU A 113 -6.36 -23.95 -1.77
N ARG A 114 -6.28 -24.52 -2.98
CA ARG A 114 -5.40 -24.02 -4.04
C ARG A 114 -5.92 -22.70 -4.60
N ILE A 115 -5.04 -21.70 -4.70
CA ILE A 115 -5.33 -20.44 -5.40
C ILE A 115 -5.28 -20.69 -6.91
N VAL A 116 -6.35 -20.34 -7.62
CA VAL A 116 -6.44 -20.51 -9.08
C VAL A 116 -6.28 -19.21 -9.84
N TYR A 117 -6.56 -18.07 -9.19
CA TYR A 117 -6.45 -16.76 -9.82
C TYR A 117 -6.10 -15.70 -8.77
N VAL A 118 -5.26 -14.74 -9.18
CA VAL A 118 -4.84 -13.60 -8.35
C VAL A 118 -5.04 -12.34 -9.19
N LYS A 119 -5.74 -11.35 -8.64
CA LYS A 119 -5.99 -10.05 -9.27
C LYS A 119 -5.50 -8.92 -8.36
N PRO A 120 -4.61 -8.03 -8.83
CA PRO A 120 -4.30 -6.81 -8.08
C PRO A 120 -5.53 -5.91 -8.01
N LEU A 121 -5.82 -5.39 -6.80
CA LEU A 121 -6.94 -4.48 -6.57
C LEU A 121 -6.52 -3.01 -6.52
N MET A 122 -5.23 -2.75 -6.35
CA MET A 122 -4.66 -1.41 -6.43
C MET A 122 -4.61 -0.94 -7.87
N GLY A 123 -5.09 0.28 -8.12
CA GLY A 123 -5.12 0.89 -9.44
C GLY A 123 -6.45 0.80 -10.19
N GLU A 124 -7.46 0.07 -9.70
CA GLU A 124 -8.81 0.09 -10.33
C GLU A 124 -9.38 1.51 -10.41
N THR A 125 -9.11 2.37 -9.41
CA THR A 125 -9.52 3.77 -9.46
C THR A 125 -8.82 4.52 -10.60
N LYS A 126 -7.55 4.24 -10.90
CA LYS A 126 -6.81 4.85 -12.03
C LYS A 126 -7.22 4.28 -13.39
N GLU A 127 -7.51 2.97 -13.49
CA GLU A 127 -8.03 2.38 -14.73
C GLU A 127 -9.49 2.78 -15.00
N LYS A 128 -10.33 2.90 -13.97
CA LYS A 128 -11.66 3.50 -14.10
C LYS A 128 -11.57 4.96 -14.52
N LEU A 129 -10.65 5.76 -13.95
CA LEU A 129 -10.43 7.14 -14.39
C LEU A 129 -9.94 7.22 -15.85
N ARG A 130 -8.98 6.38 -16.27
CA ARG A 130 -8.48 6.32 -17.66
C ARG A 130 -9.49 5.76 -18.66
N SER A 131 -10.37 4.86 -18.25
CA SER A 131 -11.43 4.32 -19.11
C SER A 131 -12.59 5.30 -19.26
N VAL A 132 -12.94 6.04 -18.21
CA VAL A 132 -13.89 7.17 -18.28
C VAL A 132 -13.35 8.29 -19.17
N GLU A 133 -12.07 8.66 -19.06
CA GLU A 133 -11.45 9.69 -19.92
C GLU A 133 -11.44 9.27 -21.41
N ARG A 134 -11.26 7.98 -21.71
CA ARG A 134 -11.35 7.44 -23.09
C ARG A 134 -12.78 7.44 -23.66
N VAL A 135 -13.79 7.31 -22.81
CA VAL A 135 -15.21 7.23 -23.24
C VAL A 135 -15.82 8.61 -23.51
N VAL A 136 -15.22 9.70 -23.01
CA VAL A 136 -15.76 11.07 -23.18
C VAL A 136 -15.33 11.76 -24.50
N ASN A 137 -14.60 11.09 -25.39
CA ASN A 137 -14.22 11.69 -26.69
C ASN A 137 -15.24 11.41 -27.83
N THR A 138 -16.54 11.45 -27.52
CA THR A 138 -17.60 11.50 -28.52
C THR A 138 -17.83 12.94 -28.96
N GLY A 139 -17.24 13.29 -30.10
CA GLY A 139 -17.49 14.54 -30.83
C GLY A 139 -17.64 14.31 -32.32
N GLN A 140 -18.38 13.27 -32.70
CA GLN A 140 -18.77 13.00 -34.07
C GLN A 140 -19.84 14.04 -34.48
N TYR A 141 -19.45 15.01 -35.31
CA TYR A 141 -20.38 15.90 -35.99
C TYR A 141 -20.43 15.57 -37.49
N LEU A 142 -21.67 15.66 -37.98
CA LEU A 142 -22.19 15.37 -39.32
C LEU A 142 -21.38 15.98 -40.48
#